data_AF-A0A7V1ZVE7-F1
#
_entry.id   AF-A0A7V1ZVE7-F1
#
_cell.length_a   1.000
_cell.length_b   1.000
_cell.length_c   1.000
_cell.angle_alpha   90.00
_cell.angle_beta   90.00
_cell.angle_gamma   90.00
#
_symmetry.space_group_name_H-M   'P 1'
#
loop_
_entity.id
_entity.type
_entity.pdbx_description
1 polymer ?
#
loop_
_entity_poly.entity_id
_entity_poly.type
_entity_poly.pdbx_seq_one_letter_code
_entity_poly.pdbx_strand_id
1 'polypeptide(L)'
;MHPSRDDLELYVIDNLEPSRAEAVKEHLRACEFCREVVEDFKSFLESVDSISKQETPLRYKNLARNIFDRSLYGHRYNLSLITNQFDNSVHYLAADGEGSDDEAVPAVMGLATLVSDDPDLVLKIMHDSKQNSDYLQVIADDPAYYANVLVQSPEIDKGFVTDSNGKALISDLKIQDFQEHAWQIRMPDAVFSLEPFEYDAEQVEFSKEIILESDRDDRVKITFLRKSEGKQINIQILNLEGKSEFNPVRIAISQEDKSLSEILSKHDSLSFELKEKDSHIYIRLFN
;
A
#
# COMPACT_ATOMS: atom_id res chain seq x y z
N MET A 1 -23.15 -49.90 16.30
CA MET A 1 -22.73 -49.06 15.16
C MET A 1 -22.29 -47.73 15.75
N HIS A 2 -21.07 -47.28 15.46
CA HIS A 2 -20.55 -46.00 15.97
C HIS A 2 -21.00 -44.85 15.06
N PRO A 3 -21.22 -43.64 15.60
CA PRO A 3 -21.33 -42.43 14.79
C PRO A 3 -20.12 -42.26 13.88
N SER A 4 -20.30 -41.61 12.74
CA SER A 4 -19.17 -41.24 11.89
C SER A 4 -18.25 -40.26 12.64
N ARG A 5 -16.99 -40.22 12.24
CA ARG A 5 -16.02 -39.26 12.76
C ARG A 5 -16.49 -37.82 12.55
N ASP A 6 -16.97 -37.51 11.34
CA ASP A 6 -17.50 -36.19 10.98
C ASP A 6 -18.64 -35.74 11.92
N ASP A 7 -19.49 -36.67 12.36
CA ASP A 7 -20.58 -36.36 13.29
C ASP A 7 -20.07 -36.08 14.70
N LEU A 8 -19.03 -36.78 15.14
CA LEU A 8 -18.37 -36.50 16.43
C LEU A 8 -17.64 -35.15 16.39
N GLU A 9 -16.98 -34.82 15.29
CA GLU A 9 -16.31 -33.53 15.09
C GLU A 9 -17.32 -32.37 15.08
N LEU A 10 -18.40 -32.48 14.29
CA LEU A 10 -19.48 -31.49 14.25
C LEU A 10 -20.22 -31.35 15.59
N TYR A 11 -20.35 -32.45 16.33
CA TYR A 11 -20.94 -32.45 17.66
C TYR A 11 -20.08 -31.68 18.67
N VAL A 12 -18.74 -31.81 18.59
CA VAL A 12 -17.82 -31.11 19.51
C VAL A 12 -17.87 -29.59 19.32
N ILE A 13 -18.11 -29.11 18.11
CA ILE A 13 -18.18 -27.67 17.78
C ILE A 13 -19.61 -27.11 17.76
N ASP A 14 -20.59 -27.83 18.32
CA ASP A 14 -22.02 -27.45 18.37
C ASP A 14 -22.64 -27.11 17.00
N ASN A 15 -22.15 -27.71 15.91
CA ASN A 15 -22.61 -27.46 14.52
C ASN A 15 -23.33 -28.67 13.89
N LEU A 16 -23.64 -29.69 14.70
CA LEU A 16 -24.40 -30.86 14.25
C LEU A 16 -25.91 -30.60 14.34
N GLU A 17 -26.68 -31.05 13.35
CA GLU A 17 -28.14 -30.93 13.37
C GLU A 17 -28.75 -31.51 14.66
N PRO A 18 -29.76 -30.86 15.28
CA PRO A 18 -30.26 -31.23 16.60
C PRO A 18 -30.71 -32.69 16.75
N SER A 19 -31.33 -33.26 15.70
CA SER A 19 -31.77 -34.66 15.68
C SER A 19 -30.60 -35.64 15.72
N ARG A 20 -29.50 -35.33 15.04
CA ARG A 20 -28.27 -36.12 15.00
C ARG A 20 -27.43 -35.89 16.25
N ALA A 21 -27.40 -34.67 16.77
CA ALA A 21 -26.75 -34.34 18.03
C ALA A 21 -27.34 -35.12 19.21
N GLU A 22 -28.66 -35.27 19.29
CA GLU A 22 -29.27 -36.06 20.36
C GLU A 22 -28.96 -37.56 20.21
N ALA A 23 -28.91 -38.09 18.99
CA ALA A 23 -28.51 -39.47 18.73
C ALA A 23 -27.03 -39.74 19.11
N VAL A 24 -26.12 -38.81 18.77
CA VAL A 24 -24.71 -38.87 19.18
C VAL A 24 -24.59 -38.80 20.70
N LYS A 25 -25.29 -37.87 21.34
CA LYS A 25 -25.30 -37.71 22.80
C LYS A 25 -25.81 -38.95 23.53
N GLU A 26 -26.85 -39.60 23.01
CA GLU A 26 -27.32 -40.88 23.55
C GLU A 26 -26.28 -41.99 23.37
N HIS A 27 -25.62 -42.05 22.21
CA HIS A 27 -24.54 -43.00 21.95
C HIS A 27 -23.35 -42.83 22.92
N LEU A 28 -22.92 -41.59 23.18
CA LEU A 28 -21.80 -41.26 24.08
C LEU A 28 -22.05 -41.69 25.54
N ARG A 29 -23.32 -41.86 25.96
CA ARG A 29 -23.65 -42.42 27.28
C ARG A 29 -23.32 -43.91 27.37
N ALA A 30 -23.45 -44.63 26.27
CA ALA A 30 -23.29 -46.09 26.22
C ALA A 30 -21.91 -46.54 25.69
N CYS A 31 -21.22 -45.71 24.92
CA CYS A 31 -19.94 -46.06 24.29
C CYS A 31 -18.78 -45.28 24.89
N GLU A 32 -17.90 -45.96 25.62
CA GLU A 32 -16.67 -45.40 26.20
C GLU A 32 -15.68 -44.93 25.13
N PHE A 33 -15.48 -45.74 24.07
CA PHE A 33 -14.57 -45.40 22.97
C PHE A 33 -14.93 -44.07 22.28
N CYS A 34 -16.21 -43.85 21.93
CA CYS A 34 -16.62 -42.59 21.31
C CYS A 34 -16.53 -41.40 22.26
N ARG A 35 -16.61 -41.63 23.58
CA ARG A 35 -16.43 -40.58 24.59
C ARG A 35 -14.98 -40.12 24.66
N GLU A 36 -14.04 -41.07 24.69
CA GLU A 36 -12.60 -40.77 24.66
C GLU A 36 -12.24 -39.97 23.41
N VAL A 37 -12.73 -40.37 22.23
CA VAL A 37 -12.52 -39.63 20.98
C VAL A 37 -13.05 -38.18 21.06
N VAL A 38 -14.24 -37.97 21.63
CA VAL A 38 -14.81 -36.62 21.82
C VAL A 38 -14.00 -35.78 22.82
N GLU A 39 -13.48 -36.40 23.87
CA GLU A 39 -12.62 -35.73 24.86
C GLU A 39 -11.27 -35.32 24.24
N ASP A 40 -10.66 -36.18 23.43
CA ASP A 40 -9.44 -35.86 22.68
C ASP A 40 -9.65 -34.67 21.73
N PHE A 41 -10.77 -34.66 20.98
CA PHE A 41 -11.10 -33.53 20.11
C PHE A 41 -11.31 -32.23 20.88
N LYS A 42 -11.97 -32.28 22.05
CA LYS A 42 -12.13 -31.10 22.91
C LYS A 42 -10.79 -30.59 23.41
N SER A 43 -9.92 -31.48 23.90
CA SER A 43 -8.59 -31.10 24.37
C SER A 43 -7.74 -30.50 23.24
N PHE A 44 -7.84 -31.04 22.02
CA PHE A 44 -7.19 -30.47 20.85
C PHE A 44 -7.70 -29.04 20.56
N LEU A 45 -9.01 -28.82 20.54
CA LEU A 45 -9.58 -27.49 20.29
C LEU A 45 -9.21 -26.48 21.38
N GLU A 46 -9.20 -26.89 22.65
CA GLU A 46 -8.74 -26.04 23.76
C GLU A 46 -7.27 -25.65 23.59
N SER A 47 -6.42 -26.57 23.11
CA SER A 47 -5.02 -26.26 22.83
C SER A 47 -4.86 -25.25 21.68
N VAL A 48 -5.64 -25.39 20.60
CA VAL A 48 -5.63 -24.46 19.47
C VAL A 48 -6.15 -23.08 19.88
N ASP A 49 -7.22 -23.03 20.68
CA ASP A 49 -7.80 -21.78 21.19
C ASP A 49 -6.86 -21.07 22.18
N SER A 50 -6.09 -21.83 22.96
CA SER A 50 -5.06 -21.26 23.85
C SER A 50 -3.89 -20.63 23.08
N ILE A 51 -3.57 -21.16 21.89
CA ILE A 51 -2.52 -20.63 21.02
C ILE A 51 -3.02 -19.41 20.24
N SER A 52 -4.26 -19.46 19.72
CA SER A 52 -4.85 -18.35 18.96
C SER A 52 -5.11 -17.10 19.82
N LYS A 53 -5.35 -17.28 21.13
CA LYS A 53 -5.55 -16.19 22.09
C LYS A 53 -4.26 -15.56 22.62
N GLN A 54 -3.09 -16.14 22.33
CA GLN A 54 -1.82 -15.49 22.68
C GLN A 54 -1.56 -14.34 21.70
N GLU A 55 -1.83 -13.11 22.14
CA GLU A 55 -1.46 -11.92 21.39
C GLU A 55 0.05 -11.93 21.14
N THR A 56 0.44 -11.90 19.86
CA THR A 56 1.84 -11.76 19.46
C THR A 56 2.43 -10.51 20.12
N PRO A 57 3.45 -10.65 20.99
CA PRO A 57 4.01 -9.50 21.71
C PRO A 57 4.43 -8.39 20.75
N LEU A 58 4.18 -7.13 21.12
CA LEU A 58 4.41 -5.95 20.26
C LEU A 58 5.83 -5.90 19.67
N ARG A 59 6.85 -6.33 20.45
CA ARG A 59 8.24 -6.40 19.99
C ARG A 59 8.42 -7.28 18.75
N TYR A 60 7.69 -8.39 18.66
CA TYR A 60 7.78 -9.32 17.53
C TYR A 60 7.00 -8.80 16.33
N LYS A 61 5.86 -8.12 16.54
CA LYS A 61 5.15 -7.40 15.48
C LYS A 61 6.04 -6.33 14.86
N ASN A 62 6.72 -5.53 15.70
CA ASN A 62 7.65 -4.50 15.23
C ASN A 62 8.87 -5.11 14.52
N LEU A 63 9.43 -6.21 15.02
CA LEU A 63 10.55 -6.88 14.37
C LEU A 63 10.14 -7.47 13.01
N ALA A 64 8.99 -8.13 12.92
CA ALA A 64 8.46 -8.67 11.68
C ALA A 64 8.20 -7.54 10.66
N ARG A 65 7.58 -6.45 11.09
CA ARG A 65 7.36 -5.25 10.26
C ARG A 65 8.68 -4.66 9.79
N ASN A 66 9.68 -4.51 10.66
CA ASN A 66 11.00 -4.00 10.26
C ASN A 66 11.70 -4.92 9.25
N ILE A 67 11.58 -6.24 9.38
CA ILE A 67 12.13 -7.20 8.41
C ILE A 67 11.39 -7.07 7.07
N PHE A 68 10.08 -6.93 7.12
CA PHE A 68 9.22 -6.77 5.95
C PHE A 68 9.50 -5.46 5.21
N ASP A 69 9.46 -4.33 5.90
CA ASP A 69 9.79 -3.01 5.34
C ASP A 69 11.20 -3.02 4.72
N ARG A 70 12.16 -3.72 5.36
CA ARG A 70 13.51 -3.91 4.82
C ARG A 70 13.56 -4.75 3.55
N SER A 71 12.70 -5.75 3.44
CA SER A 71 12.62 -6.59 2.23
C SER A 71 12.00 -5.85 1.04
N LEU A 72 11.22 -4.80 1.31
CA LEU A 72 10.56 -4.00 0.28
C LEU A 72 11.44 -2.91 -0.31
N TYR A 73 12.52 -2.49 0.36
CA TYR A 73 13.34 -1.39 -0.14
C TYR A 73 13.90 -1.65 -1.54
N GLY A 74 13.59 -0.76 -2.47
CA GLY A 74 14.05 -0.82 -3.86
C GLY A 74 13.46 -1.98 -4.68
N HIS A 75 12.51 -2.75 -4.12
CA HIS A 75 11.89 -3.87 -4.83
C HIS A 75 11.11 -3.37 -6.05
N ARG A 76 11.11 -4.17 -7.11
CA ARG A 76 10.47 -3.84 -8.39
C ARG A 76 9.52 -4.94 -8.78
N TYR A 77 8.25 -4.59 -8.90
CA TYR A 77 7.20 -5.46 -9.39
C TYR A 77 6.97 -5.15 -10.86
N ASN A 78 7.29 -6.10 -11.74
CA ASN A 78 7.04 -5.95 -13.16
C ASN A 78 5.55 -6.15 -13.42
N LEU A 79 4.97 -5.29 -14.25
CA LEU A 79 3.55 -5.33 -14.56
C LEU A 79 3.29 -5.93 -15.93
N SER A 80 2.22 -6.71 -16.01
CA SER A 80 1.70 -7.31 -17.25
C SER A 80 0.23 -6.93 -17.42
N LEU A 81 -0.17 -6.58 -18.64
CA LEU A 81 -1.56 -6.24 -18.94
C LEU A 81 -2.45 -7.50 -18.86
N ILE A 82 -3.56 -7.47 -18.11
CA ILE A 82 -4.47 -8.64 -18.01
C ILE A 82 -5.20 -8.90 -19.33
N THR A 83 -5.45 -7.87 -20.14
CA THR A 83 -6.32 -7.99 -21.32
C THR A 83 -5.87 -7.09 -22.46
N ASN A 84 -5.65 -7.66 -23.66
CA ASN A 84 -5.34 -6.91 -24.89
C ASN A 84 -6.56 -6.18 -25.51
N GLN A 85 -7.69 -6.14 -24.81
CA GLN A 85 -8.91 -5.51 -25.31
C GLN A 85 -9.23 -4.31 -24.42
N PHE A 86 -8.71 -3.16 -24.83
CA PHE A 86 -9.41 -1.89 -24.63
C PHE A 86 -10.61 -1.91 -25.56
N ASP A 87 -11.58 -2.75 -25.23
CA ASP A 87 -12.87 -2.63 -25.87
C ASP A 87 -13.39 -1.27 -25.42
N ASN A 88 -13.65 -0.34 -26.35
CA ASN A 88 -14.23 0.97 -26.04
C ASN A 88 -15.66 0.83 -25.46
N SER A 89 -16.07 -0.37 -25.05
CA SER A 89 -17.29 -0.64 -24.34
C SER A 89 -17.14 -0.17 -22.90
N VAL A 90 -17.93 0.84 -22.53
CA VAL A 90 -18.04 1.33 -21.16
C VAL A 90 -18.45 0.17 -20.26
N HIS A 91 -17.53 -0.30 -19.41
CA HIS A 91 -17.83 -1.32 -18.42
C HIS A 91 -18.53 -0.66 -17.22
N TYR A 92 -19.84 -0.82 -17.15
CA TYR A 92 -20.64 -0.41 -15.99
C TYR A 92 -20.35 -1.32 -14.79
N LEU A 93 -20.12 -0.72 -13.61
CA LEU A 93 -20.06 -1.43 -12.34
C LEU A 93 -21.48 -1.81 -11.88
N ALA A 94 -21.60 -2.85 -11.06
CA ALA A 94 -22.88 -3.33 -10.54
C ALA A 94 -23.68 -2.27 -9.74
N ALA A 95 -23.03 -1.17 -9.33
CA ALA A 95 -23.64 -0.06 -8.60
C ALA A 95 -24.08 1.11 -9.50
N ASP A 96 -23.79 1.07 -10.81
CA ASP A 96 -24.06 2.19 -11.72
C ASP A 96 -25.55 2.31 -12.11
N GLY A 97 -26.37 1.32 -11.75
CA GLY A 97 -27.81 1.28 -12.02
C GLY A 97 -28.14 0.91 -13.46
N GLU A 98 -29.22 0.17 -13.67
CA GLU A 98 -29.77 -0.04 -15.00
C GLU A 98 -30.45 1.26 -15.45
N GLY A 99 -29.86 1.92 -16.44
CA GLY A 99 -30.24 3.25 -16.88
C GLY A 99 -31.68 3.35 -17.38
N SER A 100 -32.37 4.40 -16.96
CA SER A 100 -33.43 5.04 -17.75
C SER A 100 -32.85 6.29 -18.38
N ASP A 101 -32.83 6.30 -19.71
CA ASP A 101 -32.72 7.45 -20.62
C ASP A 101 -31.41 8.27 -20.59
N ASP A 102 -30.69 8.20 -21.71
CA ASP A 102 -29.58 9.05 -22.19
C ASP A 102 -28.34 9.28 -21.28
N GLU A 103 -27.19 8.78 -21.76
CA GLU A 103 -25.86 9.39 -21.59
C GLU A 103 -25.27 9.60 -20.18
N ALA A 104 -25.66 8.84 -19.17
CA ALA A 104 -24.91 8.84 -17.90
C ALA A 104 -23.59 8.05 -18.06
N VAL A 105 -22.56 8.69 -18.63
CA VAL A 105 -21.18 8.18 -18.56
C VAL A 105 -20.84 7.95 -17.08
N PRO A 106 -20.33 6.75 -16.70
CA PRO A 106 -19.96 6.49 -15.31
C PRO A 106 -19.02 7.58 -14.80
N ALA A 107 -19.19 7.99 -13.54
CA ALA A 107 -18.34 9.03 -12.96
C ALA A 107 -16.85 8.65 -13.00
N VAL A 108 -16.56 7.34 -12.92
CA VAL A 108 -15.22 6.78 -13.01
C VAL A 108 -15.27 5.56 -13.91
N MET A 109 -14.38 5.50 -14.91
CA MET A 109 -14.27 4.39 -15.85
C MET A 109 -12.90 3.72 -15.75
N GLY A 110 -12.87 2.38 -15.75
CA GLY A 110 -11.62 1.62 -15.84
C GLY A 110 -11.16 1.51 -17.29
N LEU A 111 -9.98 2.05 -17.59
CA LEU A 111 -9.37 2.01 -18.91
C LEU A 111 -8.52 0.75 -19.08
N ALA A 112 -7.62 0.46 -18.13
CA ALA A 112 -6.72 -0.68 -18.19
C ALA A 112 -6.55 -1.32 -16.82
N THR A 113 -6.13 -2.58 -16.80
CA THR A 113 -5.64 -3.25 -15.59
C THR A 113 -4.35 -3.99 -15.90
N LEU A 114 -3.29 -3.67 -15.17
CA LEU A 114 -2.02 -4.36 -15.18
C LEU A 114 -1.83 -5.05 -13.82
N VAL A 115 -1.21 -6.23 -13.83
CA VAL A 115 -0.94 -7.05 -12.65
C VAL A 115 0.53 -7.34 -12.51
N SER A 116 1.01 -7.43 -11.28
CA SER A 116 2.32 -8.01 -11.00
C SER A 116 2.27 -9.52 -10.89
N ASP A 117 3.45 -10.11 -10.75
CA ASP A 117 3.65 -11.48 -10.29
C ASP A 117 3.15 -11.70 -8.86
N ASP A 118 3.16 -10.67 -8.03
CA ASP A 118 2.43 -10.63 -6.77
C ASP A 118 0.93 -10.38 -7.04
N PRO A 119 0.02 -11.33 -6.72
CA PRO A 119 -1.40 -11.19 -6.99
C PRO A 119 -2.08 -10.10 -6.15
N ASP A 120 -1.47 -9.71 -5.03
CA ASP A 120 -2.03 -8.72 -4.11
C ASP A 120 -1.72 -7.29 -4.55
N LEU A 121 -1.01 -7.11 -5.67
CA LEU A 121 -0.62 -5.81 -6.21
C LEU A 121 -1.12 -5.63 -7.65
N VAL A 122 -2.05 -4.68 -7.82
CA VAL A 122 -2.70 -4.40 -9.11
C VAL A 122 -2.59 -2.92 -9.44
N LEU A 123 -2.27 -2.60 -10.69
CA LEU A 123 -2.34 -1.24 -11.23
C LEU A 123 -3.57 -1.09 -12.12
N LYS A 124 -4.43 -0.13 -11.80
CA LYS A 124 -5.54 0.27 -12.67
C LYS A 124 -5.27 1.63 -13.30
N ILE A 125 -5.66 1.78 -14.55
CA ILE A 125 -5.72 3.06 -15.23
C ILE A 125 -7.20 3.44 -15.31
N MET A 126 -7.52 4.63 -14.84
CA MET A 126 -8.89 5.08 -14.63
C MET A 126 -9.08 6.46 -15.27
N HIS A 127 -10.30 6.72 -15.74
CA HIS A 127 -10.74 8.03 -16.21
C HIS A 127 -11.79 8.58 -15.24
N ASP A 128 -11.61 9.81 -14.74
CA ASP A 128 -12.62 10.55 -13.99
C ASP A 128 -13.36 11.50 -14.94
N SER A 129 -14.62 11.17 -15.27
CA SER A 129 -15.42 11.96 -16.20
C SER A 129 -15.86 13.31 -15.62
N LYS A 130 -15.88 13.48 -14.30
CA LYS A 130 -16.21 14.77 -13.66
C LYS A 130 -15.06 15.76 -13.78
N GLN A 131 -13.82 15.27 -13.63
CA GLN A 131 -12.61 16.09 -13.73
C GLN A 131 -12.02 16.11 -15.15
N ASN A 132 -12.52 15.23 -16.03
CA ASN A 132 -11.97 15.00 -17.36
C ASN A 132 -10.46 14.73 -17.32
N SER A 133 -10.06 13.83 -16.44
CA SER A 133 -8.65 13.52 -16.19
C SER A 133 -8.44 12.01 -16.05
N ASP A 134 -7.28 11.56 -16.52
CA ASP A 134 -6.84 10.18 -16.36
C ASP A 134 -5.91 10.07 -15.15
N TYR A 135 -6.00 8.96 -14.44
CA TYR A 135 -5.14 8.67 -13.30
C TYR A 135 -4.83 7.18 -13.24
N LEU A 136 -3.67 6.88 -12.66
CA LEU A 136 -3.34 5.53 -12.25
C LEU A 136 -3.71 5.32 -10.79
N GLN A 137 -4.08 4.09 -10.44
CA GLN A 137 -4.38 3.67 -9.08
C GLN A 137 -3.70 2.33 -8.80
N VAL A 138 -2.77 2.33 -7.86
CA VAL A 138 -2.19 1.11 -7.30
C VAL A 138 -3.11 0.60 -6.19
N ILE A 139 -3.43 -0.68 -6.22
CA ILE A 139 -4.32 -1.37 -5.30
C ILE A 139 -3.54 -2.51 -4.66
N ALA A 140 -3.47 -2.51 -3.33
CA ALA A 140 -2.90 -3.57 -2.52
C ALA A 140 -3.50 -3.57 -1.10
N ASP A 141 -3.30 -4.65 -0.36
CA ASP A 141 -3.82 -4.80 1.01
C ASP A 141 -3.06 -3.94 2.04
N ASP A 142 -1.77 -3.70 1.82
CA ASP A 142 -0.91 -2.89 2.70
C ASP A 142 -0.54 -1.54 2.04
N PRO A 143 -0.78 -0.39 2.73
CA PRO A 143 -0.36 0.94 2.28
C PRO A 143 1.10 1.06 1.86
N ALA A 144 2.01 0.24 2.39
CA ALA A 144 3.41 0.23 1.99
C ALA A 144 3.61 -0.07 0.49
N TYR A 145 2.66 -0.77 -0.14
CA TYR A 145 2.74 -1.20 -1.53
C TYR A 145 2.09 -0.25 -2.53
N TYR A 146 1.18 0.61 -2.06
CA TYR A 146 0.46 1.51 -2.95
C TYR A 146 0.72 2.99 -2.65
N ALA A 147 1.04 3.36 -1.41
CA ALA A 147 1.12 4.76 -1.01
C ALA A 147 2.50 5.35 -1.30
N ASN A 148 2.54 6.33 -2.20
CA ASN A 148 3.74 7.01 -2.67
C ASN A 148 4.84 6.04 -3.14
N VAL A 149 4.43 5.09 -3.97
CA VAL A 149 5.31 4.23 -4.74
C VAL A 149 5.52 4.83 -6.14
N LEU A 150 6.59 4.43 -6.81
CA LEU A 150 6.91 4.90 -8.15
C LEU A 150 6.37 3.93 -9.20
N VAL A 151 5.39 4.36 -9.98
CA VAL A 151 4.93 3.64 -11.17
C VAL A 151 5.69 4.20 -12.36
N GLN A 152 6.49 3.38 -13.04
CA GLN A 152 7.35 3.87 -14.11
C GLN A 152 7.49 2.89 -15.27
N SER A 153 7.80 3.44 -16.44
CA SER A 153 8.33 2.69 -17.58
C SER A 153 9.77 3.14 -17.84
N PRO A 154 10.77 2.26 -17.61
CA PRO A 154 12.18 2.57 -17.86
C PRO A 154 12.49 2.87 -19.34
N GLU A 155 11.70 2.32 -20.27
CA GLU A 155 11.96 2.43 -21.71
C GLU A 155 11.72 3.84 -22.24
N ILE A 156 10.75 4.55 -21.67
CA ILE A 156 10.37 5.91 -22.06
C ILE A 156 10.74 6.97 -21.01
N ASP A 157 11.46 6.58 -19.96
CA ASP A 157 11.86 7.44 -18.84
C ASP A 157 10.69 8.26 -18.26
N LYS A 158 9.54 7.60 -18.12
CA LYS A 158 8.33 8.18 -17.53
C LYS A 158 8.02 7.50 -16.21
N GLY A 159 7.75 8.31 -15.19
CA GLY A 159 7.45 7.84 -13.85
C GLY A 159 6.48 8.76 -13.13
N PHE A 160 5.61 8.15 -12.34
CA PHE A 160 4.59 8.80 -11.53
C PHE A 160 4.70 8.31 -10.11
N VAL A 161 4.57 9.22 -9.15
CA VAL A 161 4.54 8.85 -7.75
C VAL A 161 3.11 8.94 -7.26
N THR A 162 2.63 7.87 -6.63
CA THR A 162 1.28 7.83 -6.09
C THR A 162 1.14 8.72 -4.84
N ASP A 163 -0.08 9.09 -4.51
CA ASP A 163 -0.41 9.77 -3.27
C ASP A 163 -0.59 8.76 -2.12
N SER A 164 -1.12 9.24 -0.99
CA SER A 164 -1.45 8.41 0.17
C SER A 164 -2.57 7.40 -0.07
N ASN A 165 -3.35 7.54 -1.14
CA ASN A 165 -4.44 6.66 -1.55
C ASN A 165 -4.08 5.78 -2.76
N GLY A 166 -2.82 5.79 -3.17
CA GLY A 166 -2.34 5.00 -4.31
C GLY A 166 -2.64 5.60 -5.67
N LYS A 167 -3.03 6.87 -5.76
CA LYS A 167 -3.40 7.52 -7.01
C LYS A 167 -2.29 8.43 -7.55
N ALA A 168 -2.09 8.48 -8.86
CA ALA A 168 -1.28 9.52 -9.49
C ALA A 168 -1.95 10.00 -10.78
N LEU A 169 -1.96 11.31 -11.01
CA LEU A 169 -2.54 11.90 -12.22
C LEU A 169 -1.66 11.63 -13.44
N ILE A 170 -2.29 11.31 -14.56
CA ILE A 170 -1.64 11.11 -15.85
C ILE A 170 -1.93 12.34 -16.71
N SER A 171 -0.92 13.18 -16.93
CA SER A 171 -1.09 14.40 -17.73
C SER A 171 -0.68 14.24 -19.20
N ASP A 172 0.29 13.35 -19.49
CA ASP A 172 1.02 13.38 -20.76
C ASP A 172 1.11 12.03 -21.48
N LEU A 173 0.45 10.98 -20.96
CA LEU A 173 0.51 9.64 -21.56
C LEU A 173 -0.81 9.23 -22.14
N LYS A 174 -0.72 8.52 -23.26
CA LYS A 174 -1.85 7.84 -23.86
C LYS A 174 -1.93 6.42 -23.31
N ILE A 175 -3.12 5.88 -23.35
CA ILE A 175 -3.39 4.50 -22.96
C ILE A 175 -2.53 3.50 -23.76
N GLN A 176 -2.25 3.78 -25.04
CA GLN A 176 -1.40 2.92 -25.87
C GLN A 176 0.03 2.78 -25.31
N ASP A 177 0.55 3.80 -24.63
CA ASP A 177 1.89 3.76 -24.04
C ASP A 177 1.98 2.69 -22.92
N PHE A 178 0.85 2.31 -22.33
CA PHE A 178 0.76 1.23 -21.35
C PHE A 178 0.73 -0.18 -21.95
N GLN A 179 0.50 -0.27 -23.26
CA GLN A 179 0.55 -1.53 -24.01
C GLN A 179 1.92 -1.76 -24.65
N GLU A 180 2.54 -0.68 -25.13
CA GLU A 180 3.76 -0.74 -25.93
C GLU A 180 5.03 -0.85 -25.08
N HIS A 181 4.97 -0.47 -23.81
CA HIS A 181 6.13 -0.41 -22.93
C HIS A 181 6.00 -1.28 -21.69
N ALA A 182 7.14 -1.74 -21.18
CA ALA A 182 7.19 -2.42 -19.89
C ALA A 182 6.96 -1.41 -18.75
N TRP A 183 5.99 -1.71 -17.87
CA TRP A 183 5.70 -0.92 -16.68
C TRP A 183 6.09 -1.69 -15.42
N GLN A 184 6.51 -0.96 -14.39
CA GLN A 184 6.84 -1.53 -13.10
C GLN A 184 6.39 -0.62 -11.96
N ILE A 185 6.05 -1.24 -10.83
CA ILE A 185 5.90 -0.56 -9.54
C ILE A 185 7.20 -0.73 -8.78
N ARG A 186 7.82 0.38 -8.44
CA ARG A 186 9.07 0.42 -7.68
C ARG A 186 8.80 0.97 -6.29
N MET A 187 9.21 0.18 -5.29
CA MET A 187 9.22 0.58 -3.90
C MET A 187 10.38 1.54 -3.62
N PRO A 188 10.23 2.47 -2.67
CA PRO A 188 11.30 3.42 -2.33
C PRO A 188 12.53 2.68 -1.80
N ASP A 189 13.71 3.19 -2.11
CA ASP A 189 14.99 2.69 -1.57
C ASP A 189 15.23 3.19 -0.14
N ALA A 190 14.75 4.41 0.15
CA ALA A 190 14.76 5.01 1.48
C ALA A 190 13.47 5.81 1.73
N VAL A 191 12.99 5.78 2.98
CA VAL A 191 11.79 6.48 3.43
C VAL A 191 12.14 7.30 4.66
N PHE A 192 11.83 8.59 4.63
CA PHE A 192 11.96 9.50 5.76
C PHE A 192 10.60 10.09 6.08
N SER A 193 10.30 10.20 7.37
CA SER A 193 9.14 10.92 7.88
C SER A 193 9.61 12.08 8.73
N LEU A 194 9.05 13.25 8.44
CA LEU A 194 9.21 14.43 9.27
C LEU A 194 7.90 14.64 10.03
N GLU A 195 7.98 14.54 11.37
CA GLU A 195 6.84 14.84 12.23
C GLU A 195 6.41 16.31 12.09
N PRO A 196 5.10 16.61 12.25
CA PRO A 196 4.62 17.97 12.31
C PRO A 196 5.42 18.75 13.34
N PHE A 197 6.02 19.85 12.93
CA PHE A 197 6.76 20.72 13.83
C PHE A 197 5.95 21.98 14.05
N GLU A 198 5.73 22.34 15.32
CA GLU A 198 5.18 23.65 15.71
C GLU A 198 6.18 24.74 15.31
N TYR A 199 6.01 25.26 14.10
CA TYR A 199 6.81 26.35 13.58
C TYR A 199 6.22 27.69 14.03
N ASP A 200 6.85 28.32 15.03
CA ASP A 200 6.55 29.68 15.43
C ASP A 200 7.21 30.68 14.46
N ALA A 201 6.39 31.24 13.56
CA ALA A 201 6.82 32.21 12.56
C ALA A 201 7.22 33.56 13.15
N GLU A 202 6.91 33.85 14.41
CA GLU A 202 7.25 35.12 15.06
C GLU A 202 8.62 35.09 15.76
N GLN A 203 9.15 33.91 16.09
CA GLN A 203 10.39 33.78 16.88
C GLN A 203 11.67 33.46 16.08
N VAL A 204 11.58 33.11 14.78
CA VAL A 204 12.76 32.57 14.07
C VAL A 204 13.07 33.33 12.78
N GLU A 205 13.96 34.31 12.86
CA GLU A 205 14.65 34.95 11.70
C GLU A 205 15.69 34.02 11.03
N PHE A 206 15.80 32.77 11.45
CA PHE A 206 16.83 31.83 11.00
C PHE A 206 16.24 30.63 10.26
N SER A 207 16.88 30.26 9.15
CA SER A 207 16.66 28.96 8.50
C SER A 207 17.00 27.85 9.49
N LYS A 208 16.00 27.08 9.91
CA LYS A 208 16.23 25.85 10.70
C LYS A 208 16.69 24.75 9.75
N GLU A 209 17.76 24.06 10.12
CA GLU A 209 18.25 22.89 9.39
C GLU A 209 18.02 21.63 10.22
N ILE A 210 17.48 20.60 9.59
CA ILE A 210 17.27 19.28 10.18
C ILE A 210 17.92 18.26 9.25
N ILE A 211 18.64 17.29 9.83
CA ILE A 211 19.18 16.15 9.08
C ILE A 211 18.43 14.91 9.54
N LEU A 212 17.76 14.24 8.61
CA LEU A 212 17.14 12.94 8.83
C LEU A 212 18.10 11.84 8.39
N GLU A 213 18.16 10.77 9.16
CA GLU A 213 19.08 9.65 8.96
C GLU A 213 18.31 8.33 9.02
N SER A 214 18.56 7.44 8.07
CA SER A 214 17.99 6.09 8.02
C SER A 214 18.92 5.06 8.69
N ASP A 215 18.40 3.87 8.98
CA ASP A 215 19.19 2.73 9.44
C ASP A 215 20.31 2.29 8.47
N ARG A 216 20.23 2.69 7.20
CA ARG A 216 21.18 2.36 6.14
C ARG A 216 22.21 3.47 5.90
N ASP A 217 22.30 4.44 6.81
CA ASP A 217 23.15 5.63 6.68
C ASP A 217 22.79 6.47 5.43
N ASP A 218 21.51 6.47 5.05
CA ASP A 218 20.96 7.45 4.11
C ASP A 218 20.70 8.75 4.88
N ARG A 219 21.13 9.88 4.34
CA ARG A 219 21.03 11.17 5.04
C ARG A 219 20.43 12.22 4.13
N VAL A 220 19.37 12.86 4.60
CA VAL A 220 18.69 13.94 3.89
C VAL A 220 18.68 15.19 4.76
N LYS A 221 19.14 16.31 4.20
CA LYS A 221 19.11 17.62 4.81
C LYS A 221 17.84 18.35 4.40
N ILE A 222 17.11 18.86 5.39
CA ILE A 222 15.91 19.67 5.23
C ILE A 222 16.21 21.06 5.77
N THR A 223 16.11 22.08 4.91
CA THR A 223 16.25 23.48 5.28
C THR A 223 14.90 24.18 5.17
N PHE A 224 14.42 24.75 6.26
CA PHE A 224 13.18 25.52 6.27
C PHE A 224 13.44 26.96 5.82
N LEU A 225 12.68 27.41 4.82
CA LEU A 225 12.75 28.76 4.28
C LEU A 225 11.41 29.47 4.49
N ARG A 226 11.47 30.69 5.03
CA ARG A 226 10.32 31.58 5.09
C ARG A 226 10.28 32.40 3.80
N LYS A 227 9.19 32.27 3.04
CA LYS A 227 8.87 33.21 1.96
C LYS A 227 7.73 34.12 2.42
N SER A 228 7.62 35.29 1.79
CA SER A 228 6.53 36.25 2.03
C SER A 228 5.13 35.66 1.75
N GLU A 229 5.05 34.58 0.97
CA GLU A 229 3.79 33.95 0.53
C GLU A 229 3.55 32.55 1.14
N GLY A 230 4.38 32.09 2.09
CA GLY A 230 4.15 30.78 2.74
C GLY A 230 5.39 30.11 3.31
N LYS A 231 5.20 28.86 3.77
CA LYS A 231 6.24 27.99 4.32
C LYS A 231 6.81 27.11 3.20
N GLN A 232 8.13 27.07 3.05
CA GLN A 232 8.81 26.21 2.07
C GLN A 232 9.92 25.41 2.75
N ILE A 233 10.13 24.18 2.31
CA ILE A 233 11.32 23.39 2.64
C ILE A 233 12.18 23.20 1.40
N ASN A 234 13.48 23.19 1.61
CA ASN A 234 14.45 22.72 0.63
C ASN A 234 15.06 21.41 1.11
N ILE A 235 15.08 20.43 0.23
CA ILE A 235 15.55 19.09 0.54
C ILE A 235 16.79 18.79 -0.29
N GLN A 236 17.86 18.35 0.37
CA GLN A 236 19.12 17.97 -0.25
C GLN A 236 19.53 16.58 0.23
N ILE A 237 19.90 15.70 -0.71
CA ILE A 237 20.41 14.36 -0.40
C ILE A 237 21.89 14.49 -0.06
N LEU A 238 22.29 14.10 1.15
CA LEU A 238 23.69 14.14 1.60
C LEU A 238 24.40 12.80 1.32
N ASN A 239 23.77 11.71 1.72
CA ASN A 239 24.29 10.35 1.61
C ASN A 239 23.18 9.40 1.17
N LEU A 240 23.54 8.40 0.36
CA LEU A 240 22.69 7.27 0.01
C LEU A 240 23.49 5.99 0.19
N GLU A 241 22.95 5.02 0.93
CA GLU A 241 23.59 3.77 1.32
C GLU A 241 24.98 3.98 1.95
N GLY A 242 25.12 5.00 2.78
CA GLY A 242 26.40 5.41 3.40
C GLY A 242 27.41 6.03 2.44
N LYS A 243 27.08 6.23 1.17
CA LYS A 243 27.96 6.84 0.16
C LYS A 243 27.57 8.29 -0.11
N SER A 244 28.58 9.16 -0.16
CA SER A 244 28.42 10.57 -0.56
C SER A 244 28.46 10.76 -2.09
N GLU A 245 28.75 9.71 -2.84
CA GLU A 245 28.69 9.69 -4.30
C GLU A 245 27.62 8.67 -4.73
N PHE A 246 26.61 9.18 -5.42
CA PHE A 246 25.46 8.41 -5.90
C PHE A 246 25.03 8.95 -7.28
N ASN A 247 24.40 8.07 -8.07
CA ASN A 247 23.79 8.44 -9.35
C ASN A 247 22.57 9.33 -9.11
N PRO A 248 22.08 10.07 -10.12
CA PRO A 248 20.84 10.84 -9.97
C PRO A 248 19.70 9.98 -9.41
N VAL A 249 19.03 10.50 -8.38
CA VAL A 249 17.97 9.79 -7.64
C VAL A 249 16.68 10.55 -7.85
N ARG A 250 15.59 9.82 -8.09
CA ARG A 250 14.26 10.42 -8.05
C ARG A 250 13.84 10.58 -6.59
N ILE A 251 13.60 11.82 -6.18
CA ILE A 251 13.01 12.15 -4.90
C ILE A 251 11.50 12.35 -5.08
N ALA A 252 10.73 11.92 -4.09
CA ALA A 252 9.33 12.27 -3.97
C ALA A 252 9.04 12.82 -2.59
N ILE A 253 8.34 13.95 -2.56
CA ILE A 253 7.90 14.62 -1.34
C ILE A 253 6.39 14.65 -1.36
N SER A 254 5.75 14.20 -0.28
CA SER A 254 4.30 14.28 -0.13
C SER A 254 3.87 14.80 1.23
N GLN A 255 2.79 15.58 1.21
CA GLN A 255 2.08 16.12 2.37
C GLN A 255 0.58 16.17 2.03
N GLU A 256 -0.22 15.32 2.68
CA GLU A 256 -1.64 15.13 2.39
C GLU A 256 -1.90 14.77 0.91
N ASP A 257 -2.58 15.65 0.18
CA ASP A 257 -2.93 15.59 -1.24
C ASP A 257 -1.93 16.32 -2.16
N LYS A 258 -0.88 16.93 -1.59
CA LYS A 258 0.19 17.58 -2.38
C LYS A 258 1.39 16.65 -2.47
N SER A 259 1.83 16.39 -3.70
CA SER A 259 3.02 15.62 -3.98
C SER A 259 3.88 16.30 -5.04
N LEU A 260 5.19 16.17 -4.93
CA LEU A 260 6.16 16.60 -5.92
C LEU A 260 7.18 15.48 -6.15
N SER A 261 7.55 15.21 -7.40
CA SER A 261 8.62 14.28 -7.73
C SER A 261 9.55 14.87 -8.77
N GLU A 262 10.86 14.84 -8.49
CA GLU A 262 11.91 15.29 -9.40
C GLU A 262 13.13 14.37 -9.31
N ILE A 263 13.97 14.42 -10.35
CA ILE A 263 15.27 13.75 -10.35
C ILE A 263 16.29 14.76 -9.82
N LEU A 264 17.00 14.40 -8.76
CA LEU A 264 18.06 15.22 -8.17
C LEU A 264 19.43 14.56 -8.36
N SER A 265 20.41 15.38 -8.72
CA SER A 265 21.83 15.04 -8.60
C SER A 265 22.38 15.45 -7.23
N LYS A 266 23.60 15.03 -6.91
CA LYS A 266 24.28 15.25 -5.61
C LYS A 266 24.23 16.68 -5.05
N HIS A 267 24.25 17.68 -5.90
CA HIS A 267 24.30 19.09 -5.49
C HIS A 267 22.98 19.83 -5.67
N ASP A 268 21.97 19.15 -6.17
CA ASP A 268 20.67 19.74 -6.40
C ASP A 268 19.87 19.75 -5.10
N SER A 269 18.96 20.71 -5.00
CA SER A 269 18.01 20.80 -3.90
C SER A 269 16.60 20.92 -4.45
N LEU A 270 15.67 20.16 -3.89
CA LEU A 270 14.26 20.24 -4.26
C LEU A 270 13.52 21.19 -3.31
N SER A 271 12.82 22.15 -3.90
CA SER A 271 11.95 23.08 -3.19
C SER A 271 10.53 22.53 -3.11
N PHE A 272 9.97 22.44 -1.91
CA PHE A 272 8.59 22.01 -1.68
C PHE A 272 7.85 22.99 -0.78
N GLU A 273 6.74 23.53 -1.28
CA GLU A 273 5.87 24.43 -0.53
C GLU A 273 4.93 23.64 0.37
N LEU A 274 5.01 23.90 1.67
CA LEU A 274 4.20 23.24 2.69
C LEU A 274 2.77 23.76 2.73
N LYS A 275 1.83 22.87 3.04
CA LYS A 275 0.49 23.27 3.49
C LYS A 275 0.56 23.76 4.95
N GLU A 276 -0.34 24.68 5.31
CA GLU A 276 -0.35 25.30 6.66
C GLU A 276 -0.69 24.34 7.80
N LYS A 277 -1.19 23.13 7.50
CA LYS A 277 -1.60 22.14 8.48
C LYS A 277 -0.42 21.36 9.06
N ASP A 278 -0.60 20.90 10.30
CA ASP A 278 0.28 19.98 11.03
C ASP A 278 0.23 18.54 10.47
N SER A 279 0.45 18.39 9.17
CA SER A 279 0.54 17.08 8.54
C SER A 279 1.99 16.61 8.42
N HIS A 280 2.16 15.30 8.56
CA HIS A 280 3.43 14.64 8.32
C HIS A 280 3.89 14.86 6.89
N ILE A 281 5.19 15.09 6.72
CA ILE A 281 5.83 15.15 5.41
C ILE A 281 6.58 13.84 5.21
N TYR A 282 6.32 13.19 4.08
CA TYR A 282 7.02 11.97 3.69
C TYR A 282 7.99 12.30 2.57
N ILE A 283 9.23 11.83 2.71
CA ILE A 283 10.28 11.97 1.71
C ILE A 283 10.71 10.56 1.32
N ARG A 284 10.64 10.25 0.04
CA ARG A 284 11.01 8.93 -0.51
C ARG A 284 12.05 9.09 -1.59
N LEU A 285 13.03 8.18 -1.60
CA LEU A 285 14.11 8.15 -2.58
C LEU A 285 13.99 6.91 -3.46
N PHE A 286 14.19 7.07 -4.77
CA PHE A 286 14.18 5.99 -5.76
C PHE A 286 15.44 6.09 -6.64
N ASN A 287 16.38 5.14 -6.50
CA ASN A 287 17.70 5.11 -7.14
C ASN A 287 17.73 4.19 -8.37
#